data_AF-W6YDK5-F1
#
_entry.id   AF-W6YDK5-F1
#
_cell.length_a   1.000
_cell.length_b   1.000
_cell.length_c   1.000
_cell.angle_alpha   90.00
_cell.angle_beta   90.00
_cell.angle_gamma   90.00
#
_symmetry.space_group_name_H-M   'P 1'
#
loop_
_entity.id
_entity.type
_entity.pdbx_description
1 polymer ?
#
loop_
_entity_poly.entity_id
_entity_poly.type
_entity_poly.pdbx_seq_one_letter_code
_entity_poly.pdbx_strand_id
1 'polypeptide(L)'
;MCDTTFTFGQRGSHFFQCPSAREYTRLPPKLSRLLASPQLQTIHHLTLGFEDSFILTYRSTTGTSHTESSGPLPAELLSFIHAPNRKIPQLRCYLGPYNSSFFTHDSSSYLWQNLPPPFLSALEKNIKNGKWRDRPRIVALGADANFILITEKNTAVWDLPCYPHLRSLLEEKKKEGSGMREVQNVTLHPHRYACFLLHFKNGKLEFGNVPPHQVAGVNALLEPLRKDSKEKGTAPWMARRESSSSSQVERPQRPSLLQQRAQLRREWGERTSEVEVRGKGVKLSFSLSVSLGG
;
A
#
# COMPACT_ATOMS: atom_id res chain seq x y z
N MET A 1 2.98 15.98 4.19
CA MET A 1 3.56 16.00 2.83
C MET A 1 2.86 14.91 2.02
N CYS A 2 2.53 15.15 0.75
CA CYS A 2 1.93 14.12 -0.12
C CYS A 2 2.99 13.12 -0.58
N ASP A 3 2.61 11.85 -0.72
CA ASP A 3 3.47 10.86 -1.39
C ASP A 3 3.34 10.96 -2.91
N THR A 4 4.35 10.46 -3.62
CA THR A 4 4.30 10.30 -5.07
C THR A 4 3.40 9.12 -5.41
N THR A 5 2.33 9.35 -6.15
CA THR A 5 1.37 8.33 -6.56
C THR A 5 1.22 8.36 -8.06
N PHE A 6 1.40 7.22 -8.72
CA PHE A 6 1.06 7.03 -10.12
C PHE A 6 0.06 5.90 -10.22
N THR A 7 -1.02 6.12 -10.98
CA THR A 7 -2.01 5.09 -11.23
C THR A 7 -2.60 5.26 -12.63
N PHE A 8 -2.78 4.13 -13.30
CA PHE A 8 -3.42 4.03 -14.60
C PHE A 8 -4.79 3.40 -14.44
N GLY A 9 -5.81 4.00 -15.07
CA GLY A 9 -7.13 3.41 -15.21
C GLY A 9 -7.39 2.96 -16.65
N GLN A 10 -8.64 2.60 -16.94
CA GLN A 10 -9.05 2.24 -18.29
C GLN A 10 -9.31 3.45 -19.19
N ARG A 11 -9.42 3.22 -20.51
CA ARG A 11 -9.86 4.23 -21.49
C ARG A 11 -9.02 5.53 -21.51
N GLY A 12 -7.74 5.41 -21.14
CA GLY A 12 -6.81 6.53 -21.07
C GLY A 12 -6.84 7.32 -19.78
N SER A 13 -7.62 6.87 -18.79
CA SER A 13 -7.64 7.45 -17.45
C SER A 13 -6.28 7.30 -16.76
N HIS A 14 -5.81 8.36 -16.13
CA HIS A 14 -4.64 8.31 -15.26
C HIS A 14 -4.73 9.38 -14.18
N PHE A 15 -4.01 9.13 -13.11
CA PHE A 15 -3.73 10.11 -12.08
C PHE A 15 -2.27 9.98 -11.66
N PHE A 16 -1.55 11.08 -11.75
CA PHE A 16 -0.17 11.19 -11.36
C PHE A 16 -0.02 12.35 -10.38
N GLN A 17 0.67 12.12 -9.27
CA GLN A 17 0.89 13.12 -8.24
C GLN A 17 2.30 12.99 -7.68
N CYS A 18 2.90 14.13 -7.41
CA CYS A 18 4.05 14.30 -6.53
C CYS A 18 3.75 15.43 -5.53
N PRO A 19 4.59 15.67 -4.51
CA PRO A 19 4.39 16.76 -3.56
C PRO A 19 4.07 18.13 -4.19
N SER A 20 4.77 18.51 -5.27
CA SER A 20 4.65 19.85 -5.86
C SER A 20 3.75 19.94 -7.11
N ALA A 21 3.35 18.81 -7.70
CA ALA A 21 2.54 18.81 -8.92
C ALA A 21 1.58 17.62 -8.99
N ARG A 22 0.47 17.83 -9.69
CA ARG A 22 -0.56 16.82 -9.93
C ARG A 22 -1.05 16.94 -11.37
N GLU A 23 -1.23 15.79 -12.01
CA GLU A 23 -1.76 15.67 -13.36
C GLU A 23 -2.76 14.52 -13.41
N TYR A 24 -3.89 14.72 -14.08
CA TYR A 24 -4.88 13.66 -14.25
C TYR A 24 -5.74 13.89 -15.48
N THR A 25 -6.26 12.82 -16.05
CA THR A 25 -7.20 12.90 -17.16
C THR A 25 -8.24 11.80 -17.09
N ARG A 26 -9.43 12.06 -17.65
CA ARG A 26 -10.52 11.08 -17.84
C ARG A 26 -10.82 10.25 -16.58
N LEU A 27 -10.92 10.91 -15.43
CA LEU A 27 -11.21 10.25 -14.17
C LEU A 27 -12.70 9.90 -14.04
N PRO A 28 -13.06 8.87 -13.24
CA PRO A 28 -14.45 8.56 -12.92
C PRO A 28 -15.20 9.80 -12.42
N PRO A 29 -16.47 10.05 -12.82
CA PRO A 29 -17.17 11.30 -12.48
C PRO A 29 -17.27 11.59 -10.98
N LYS A 30 -17.43 10.55 -10.14
CA LYS A 30 -17.41 10.71 -8.67
C LYS A 30 -16.03 11.18 -8.19
N LEU A 31 -14.95 10.60 -8.70
CA LEU A 31 -13.59 10.99 -8.33
C LEU A 31 -13.28 12.43 -8.77
N SER A 32 -13.65 12.82 -10.00
CA SER A 32 -13.47 14.18 -10.50
C SER A 32 -14.14 15.22 -9.58
N ARG A 33 -15.37 14.95 -9.12
CA ARG A 33 -16.07 15.82 -8.16
C ARG A 33 -15.37 15.89 -6.80
N LEU A 34 -14.86 14.76 -6.30
CA LEU A 34 -14.10 14.73 -5.04
C LEU A 34 -12.80 15.53 -5.13
N LEU A 35 -12.06 15.42 -6.24
CA LEU A 35 -10.82 16.17 -6.45
C LEU A 35 -11.06 17.68 -6.63
N ALA A 36 -12.21 18.08 -7.15
CA ALA A 36 -12.63 19.48 -7.26
C ALA A 36 -13.19 20.04 -5.94
N SER A 37 -13.43 19.19 -4.92
CA SER A 37 -14.02 19.62 -3.66
C SER A 37 -13.03 20.47 -2.85
N PRO A 38 -13.46 21.64 -2.31
CA PRO A 38 -12.61 22.47 -1.45
C PRO A 38 -12.29 21.80 -0.11
N GLN A 39 -13.01 20.73 0.24
CA GLN A 39 -12.78 19.98 1.47
C GLN A 39 -11.53 19.10 1.40
N LEU A 40 -11.02 18.78 0.21
CA LEU A 40 -9.87 17.90 0.03
C LEU A 40 -8.57 18.69 0.21
N GLN A 41 -7.82 18.40 1.27
CA GLN A 41 -6.56 19.07 1.58
C GLN A 41 -5.33 18.32 1.06
N THR A 42 -5.28 17.00 1.27
CA THR A 42 -4.07 16.19 0.98
C THR A 42 -4.49 14.80 0.54
N ILE A 43 -3.94 14.30 -0.56
CA ILE A 43 -4.18 12.92 -1.01
C ILE A 43 -3.07 12.04 -0.45
N HIS A 44 -3.45 10.99 0.27
CA HIS A 44 -2.54 10.00 0.82
C HIS A 44 -2.24 8.90 -0.20
N HIS A 45 -3.28 8.38 -0.86
CA HIS A 45 -3.17 7.35 -1.89
C HIS A 45 -4.37 7.43 -2.83
N LEU A 46 -4.14 7.10 -4.10
CA LEU A 46 -5.20 6.89 -5.08
C LEU A 46 -4.87 5.66 -5.93
N THR A 47 -5.86 4.83 -6.18
CA THR A 47 -5.77 3.72 -7.13
C THR A 47 -6.97 3.74 -8.05
N LEU A 48 -6.71 3.71 -9.35
CA LEU A 48 -7.71 3.48 -10.40
C LEU A 48 -7.75 1.98 -10.72
N GLY A 49 -8.94 1.46 -10.96
CA GLY A 49 -9.19 0.06 -11.30
C GLY A 49 -9.93 -0.10 -12.62
N PHE A 50 -10.62 -1.23 -12.74
CA PHE A 50 -11.50 -1.55 -13.86
C PHE A 50 -12.76 -0.67 -13.86
N GLU A 51 -13.21 -0.25 -15.04
CA GLU A 51 -14.33 0.68 -15.26
C GLU A 51 -14.17 1.99 -14.47
N ASP A 52 -15.19 2.37 -13.70
CA ASP A 52 -15.20 3.55 -12.84
C ASP A 52 -14.68 3.25 -11.42
N SER A 53 -13.99 2.12 -11.24
CA SER A 53 -13.46 1.75 -9.93
C SER A 53 -12.31 2.65 -9.50
N PHE A 54 -12.40 3.13 -8.27
CA PHE A 54 -11.28 3.80 -7.62
C PHE A 54 -11.32 3.64 -6.11
N ILE A 55 -10.16 3.82 -5.48
CA ILE A 55 -10.00 3.97 -4.04
C ILE A 55 -9.15 5.22 -3.82
N LEU A 56 -9.68 6.17 -3.06
CA LEU A 56 -9.04 7.42 -2.68
C LEU A 56 -8.93 7.48 -1.16
N THR A 57 -7.73 7.69 -0.63
CA THR A 57 -7.54 8.10 0.76
C THR A 57 -6.98 9.51 0.81
N TYR A 58 -7.58 10.34 1.65
CA TYR A 58 -7.26 11.76 1.71
C TYR A 58 -7.50 12.34 3.11
N ARG A 59 -6.91 13.50 3.36
CA ARG A 59 -7.16 14.34 4.52
C ARG A 59 -8.07 15.49 4.12
N SER A 60 -9.12 15.73 4.88
CA SER A 60 -9.99 16.90 4.72
C SER A 60 -9.37 18.15 5.35
N THR A 61 -9.91 19.33 5.04
CA THR A 61 -9.55 20.61 5.66
C THR A 61 -9.78 20.64 7.17
N THR A 62 -10.70 19.82 7.70
CA THR A 62 -10.90 19.61 9.14
C THR A 62 -9.76 18.82 9.81
N GLY A 63 -8.81 18.31 9.02
CA GLY A 63 -7.71 17.48 9.49
C GLY A 63 -8.04 16.00 9.61
N THR A 64 -9.30 15.60 9.37
CA THR A 64 -9.77 14.20 9.42
C THR A 64 -9.34 13.42 8.18
N SER A 65 -8.95 12.16 8.34
CA SER A 65 -8.64 11.29 7.20
C SER A 65 -9.87 10.50 6.78
N HIS A 66 -10.08 10.38 5.47
CA HIS A 66 -11.23 9.74 4.85
C HIS A 66 -10.79 8.72 3.81
N THR A 67 -11.64 7.71 3.61
CA THR A 67 -11.51 6.72 2.54
C THR A 67 -12.77 6.79 1.68
N GLU A 68 -12.60 7.02 0.38
CA GLU A 68 -13.67 7.02 -0.61
C GLU A 68 -13.40 5.93 -1.64
N SER A 69 -14.46 5.21 -2.04
CA SER A 69 -14.37 4.21 -3.11
C SER A 69 -15.61 4.24 -4.01
N SER A 70 -15.46 3.66 -5.20
CA SER A 70 -16.55 3.46 -6.17
C SER A 70 -16.21 2.34 -7.14
N GLY A 71 -17.19 1.93 -7.95
CA GLY A 71 -17.08 0.90 -8.99
C GLY A 71 -17.13 -0.55 -8.48
N PRO A 72 -17.03 -1.54 -9.39
CA PRO A 72 -17.03 -2.97 -9.06
C PRO A 72 -15.73 -3.39 -8.37
N LEU A 73 -15.64 -3.14 -7.06
CA LEU A 73 -14.53 -3.57 -6.21
C LEU A 73 -14.91 -4.84 -5.42
N PRO A 74 -13.97 -5.76 -5.15
CA PRO A 74 -14.22 -6.95 -4.32
C PRO A 74 -14.77 -6.60 -2.94
N ALA A 75 -15.73 -7.38 -2.44
CA ALA A 75 -16.41 -7.11 -1.16
C ALA A 75 -15.46 -7.21 0.04
N GLU A 76 -14.51 -8.14 -0.01
CA GLU A 76 -13.47 -8.33 0.99
C GLU A 76 -12.54 -7.12 1.07
N LEU A 77 -12.19 -6.55 -0.10
CA LEU A 77 -11.41 -5.33 -0.19
C LEU A 77 -12.16 -4.15 0.43
N LEU A 78 -13.43 -3.96 0.07
CA LEU A 78 -14.28 -2.90 0.63
C LEU A 78 -14.41 -3.01 2.15
N SER A 79 -14.66 -4.23 2.65
CA SER A 79 -14.74 -4.51 4.09
C SER A 79 -13.43 -4.17 4.81
N PHE A 80 -12.28 -4.45 4.18
CA PHE A 80 -10.98 -4.14 4.76
C PHE A 80 -10.72 -2.63 4.84
N ILE A 81 -10.94 -1.88 3.74
CA ILE A 81 -10.58 -0.46 3.66
C ILE A 81 -11.50 0.44 4.49
N HIS A 82 -12.76 0.03 4.70
CA HIS A 82 -13.77 0.77 5.46
C HIS A 82 -13.88 0.33 6.94
N ALA A 83 -13.01 -0.57 7.39
CA ALA A 83 -12.99 -0.98 8.80
C ALA A 83 -12.63 0.22 9.72
N PRO A 84 -13.23 0.32 10.92
CA PRO A 84 -13.12 1.52 11.76
C PRO A 84 -11.71 1.79 12.31
N ASN A 85 -10.89 0.76 12.48
CA ASN A 85 -9.56 0.85 13.10
C ASN A 85 -8.41 0.97 12.07
N ARG A 86 -8.68 1.53 10.88
CA ARG A 86 -7.72 1.60 9.78
C ARG A 86 -6.80 2.81 9.88
N LYS A 87 -5.52 2.61 9.60
CA LYS A 87 -4.54 3.71 9.45
C LYS A 87 -4.63 4.32 8.06
N ILE A 88 -5.65 5.15 7.84
CA ILE A 88 -5.98 5.74 6.52
C ILE A 88 -4.77 6.38 5.80
N PRO A 89 -3.90 7.19 6.45
CA PRO A 89 -2.75 7.78 5.76
C PRO A 89 -1.73 6.76 5.22
N GLN A 90 -1.65 5.58 5.84
CA GLN A 90 -0.75 4.49 5.47
C GLN A 90 -1.43 3.44 4.60
N LEU A 91 -2.73 3.59 4.31
CA LEU A 91 -3.47 2.66 3.48
C LEU A 91 -2.96 2.73 2.04
N ARG A 92 -2.51 1.61 1.51
CA ARG A 92 -2.08 1.42 0.12
C ARG A 92 -2.84 0.25 -0.47
N CYS A 93 -3.32 0.44 -1.70
CA CYS A 93 -4.04 -0.58 -2.45
C CYS A 93 -3.43 -0.68 -3.84
N TYR A 94 -3.32 -1.90 -4.35
CA TYR A 94 -2.82 -2.23 -5.66
C TYR A 94 -3.83 -3.17 -6.30
N LEU A 95 -4.41 -2.75 -7.42
CA LEU A 95 -5.41 -3.52 -8.16
C LEU A 95 -4.74 -4.13 -9.38
N GLY A 96 -4.98 -5.43 -9.59
CA GLY A 96 -4.65 -6.09 -10.84
C GLY A 96 -5.73 -5.85 -11.91
N PRO A 97 -5.58 -6.51 -13.07
CA PRO A 97 -6.53 -6.39 -14.18
C PRO A 97 -7.94 -6.78 -13.76
N TYR A 98 -8.94 -6.06 -14.24
CA TYR A 98 -10.37 -6.34 -13.98
C TYR A 98 -10.78 -6.31 -12.50
N ASN A 99 -9.95 -5.73 -11.61
CA ASN A 99 -10.08 -5.83 -10.16
C ASN A 99 -10.14 -7.29 -9.65
N SER A 100 -9.69 -8.27 -10.44
CA SER A 100 -9.81 -9.69 -10.11
C SER A 100 -8.79 -10.15 -9.08
N SER A 101 -7.70 -9.41 -8.94
CA SER A 101 -6.64 -9.60 -7.96
C SER A 101 -6.30 -8.27 -7.29
N PHE A 102 -5.91 -8.32 -6.03
CA PHE A 102 -5.48 -7.12 -5.31
C PHE A 102 -4.51 -7.44 -4.17
N PHE A 103 -3.74 -6.42 -3.81
CA PHE A 103 -2.93 -6.38 -2.60
C PHE A 103 -3.22 -5.06 -1.87
N THR A 104 -3.57 -5.10 -0.60
CA THR A 104 -3.85 -3.91 0.20
C THR A 104 -3.26 -4.03 1.60
N HIS A 105 -2.79 -2.91 2.16
CA HIS A 105 -2.26 -2.87 3.52
C HIS A 105 -2.34 -1.48 4.12
N ASP A 106 -2.36 -1.41 5.45
CA ASP A 106 -2.22 -0.18 6.22
C ASP A 106 -0.92 -0.16 7.05
N SER A 107 0.07 -0.94 6.62
CA SER A 107 1.34 -1.27 7.30
C SER A 107 1.22 -2.20 8.51
N SER A 108 0.09 -2.17 9.23
CA SER A 108 -0.21 -3.06 10.36
C SER A 108 -0.93 -4.34 9.96
N SER A 109 -1.89 -4.23 9.04
CA SER A 109 -2.71 -5.31 8.50
C SER A 109 -2.52 -5.39 7.00
N TYR A 110 -2.63 -6.60 6.47
CA TYR A 110 -2.44 -6.92 5.06
C TYR A 110 -3.60 -7.80 4.62
N LEU A 111 -4.12 -7.56 3.42
CA LEU A 111 -5.11 -8.40 2.77
C LEU A 111 -4.75 -8.50 1.29
N TRP A 112 -4.87 -9.69 0.73
CA TRP A 112 -4.67 -9.91 -0.69
C TRP A 112 -5.57 -11.04 -1.18
N GLN A 113 -5.87 -11.03 -2.47
CA GLN A 113 -6.70 -12.05 -3.10
C GLN A 113 -6.23 -12.28 -4.55
N ASN A 114 -6.30 -13.55 -4.98
CA ASN A 114 -6.02 -13.99 -6.35
C ASN A 114 -4.68 -13.49 -6.90
N LEU A 115 -3.64 -13.45 -6.06
CA LEU A 115 -2.30 -13.05 -6.51
C LEU A 115 -1.68 -14.11 -7.44
N PRO A 116 -0.80 -13.70 -8.37
CA PRO A 116 0.01 -14.64 -9.16
C PRO A 116 0.73 -15.65 -8.25
N PRO A 117 0.76 -16.96 -8.59
CA PRO A 117 1.38 -17.97 -7.72
C PRO A 117 2.83 -17.67 -7.32
N PRO A 118 3.72 -17.20 -8.22
CA PRO A 118 5.08 -16.84 -7.82
C PRO A 118 5.12 -15.66 -6.85
N PHE A 119 4.16 -14.73 -6.94
CA PHE A 119 4.05 -13.63 -6.00
C PHE A 119 3.61 -14.13 -4.62
N LEU A 120 2.59 -15.00 -4.58
CA LEU A 120 2.11 -15.60 -3.32
C LEU A 120 3.25 -16.36 -2.61
N SER A 121 3.98 -17.20 -3.34
CA SER A 121 5.13 -17.92 -2.78
C SER A 121 6.22 -16.98 -2.27
N ALA A 122 6.43 -15.81 -2.90
CA ALA A 122 7.38 -14.80 -2.43
C ALA A 122 6.90 -14.12 -1.14
N LEU A 123 5.60 -13.87 -0.99
CA LEU A 123 5.03 -13.33 0.25
C LEU A 123 5.14 -14.35 1.39
N GLU A 124 4.76 -15.60 1.16
CA GLU A 124 4.81 -16.67 2.15
C GLU A 124 6.22 -16.91 2.68
N LYS A 125 7.25 -16.89 1.82
CA LYS A 125 8.65 -16.98 2.23
C LYS A 125 9.08 -15.86 3.18
N ASN A 126 8.46 -14.68 3.05
CA ASN A 126 8.72 -13.51 3.88
C ASN A 126 7.86 -13.46 5.16
N ILE A 127 6.94 -14.41 5.35
CA ILE A 127 6.11 -14.53 6.55
C ILE A 127 6.52 -15.78 7.32
N LYS A 128 6.74 -15.66 8.63
CA LYS A 128 6.99 -16.81 9.52
C LYS A 128 6.15 -16.65 10.79
N ASN A 129 5.35 -17.66 11.11
CA ASN A 129 4.50 -17.69 12.30
C ASN A 129 3.61 -16.43 12.40
N GLY A 130 3.01 -16.02 11.27
CA GLY A 130 2.17 -14.83 11.19
C GLY A 130 2.90 -13.49 11.30
N LYS A 131 4.24 -13.47 11.33
CA LYS A 131 5.05 -12.24 11.40
C LYS A 131 5.89 -12.06 10.13
N TRP A 132 5.98 -10.82 9.66
CA TRP A 132 6.86 -10.45 8.55
C TRP A 132 8.33 -10.53 8.97
N ARG A 133 9.15 -11.26 8.20
CA ARG A 133 10.63 -11.21 8.28
C ARG A 133 11.19 -9.99 7.54
N ASP A 134 10.50 -9.59 6.49
CA ASP A 134 10.81 -8.46 5.63
C ASP A 134 9.50 -8.01 4.96
N ARG A 135 9.10 -6.76 5.16
CA ARG A 135 7.79 -6.27 4.71
C ARG A 135 7.84 -5.82 3.25
N PRO A 136 6.73 -5.91 2.51
CA PRO A 136 6.60 -5.27 1.20
C PRO A 136 6.79 -3.75 1.32
N ARG A 137 7.69 -3.20 0.50
CA ARG A 137 7.92 -1.75 0.37
C ARG A 137 7.30 -1.21 -0.92
N ILE A 138 7.44 -1.96 -2.01
CA ILE A 138 6.85 -1.65 -3.32
C ILE A 138 6.16 -2.91 -3.81
N VAL A 139 4.91 -2.76 -4.22
CA VAL A 139 4.12 -3.79 -4.89
C VAL A 139 3.55 -3.17 -6.16
N ALA A 140 3.58 -3.90 -7.26
CA ALA A 140 2.88 -3.51 -8.49
C ALA A 140 2.28 -4.76 -9.13
N LEU A 141 1.02 -4.65 -9.55
CA LEU A 141 0.30 -5.68 -10.30
C LEU A 141 0.08 -5.17 -11.73
N GLY A 142 0.52 -5.94 -12.71
CA GLY A 142 0.43 -5.63 -14.13
C GLY A 142 -0.59 -6.51 -14.86
N ALA A 143 -0.60 -6.39 -16.18
CA ALA A 143 -1.36 -7.29 -17.05
C ALA A 143 -0.88 -8.74 -16.91
N ASP A 144 -1.72 -9.72 -17.28
CA ASP A 144 -1.38 -11.14 -17.41
C ASP A 144 -0.54 -11.73 -16.25
N ALA A 145 -1.00 -11.50 -15.01
CA ALA A 145 -0.35 -11.97 -13.79
C ALA A 145 1.09 -11.46 -13.55
N ASN A 146 1.54 -10.44 -14.30
CA ASN A 146 2.82 -9.80 -14.04
C ASN A 146 2.81 -9.06 -12.71
N PHE A 147 3.93 -9.11 -11.99
CA PHE A 147 4.05 -8.44 -10.72
C PHE A 147 5.48 -8.04 -10.40
N ILE A 148 5.60 -7.10 -9.46
CA ILE A 148 6.84 -6.72 -8.80
C ILE A 148 6.60 -6.64 -7.30
N LEU A 149 7.51 -7.23 -6.54
CA LEU A 149 7.64 -7.08 -5.10
C LEU A 149 9.06 -6.62 -4.79
N ILE A 150 9.19 -5.47 -4.11
CA ILE A 150 10.45 -5.04 -3.50
C ILE A 150 10.18 -4.85 -2.01
N THR A 151 11.02 -5.44 -1.17
CA THR A 151 10.86 -5.42 0.29
C THR A 151 11.60 -4.24 0.93
N GLU A 152 11.41 -4.05 2.24
CA GLU A 152 12.12 -3.04 3.04
C GLU A 152 13.63 -3.25 3.04
N LYS A 153 14.11 -4.50 3.05
CA LYS A 153 15.55 -4.82 2.89
C LYS A 153 16.04 -4.78 1.45
N ASN A 154 15.23 -4.28 0.52
CA ASN A 154 15.54 -4.18 -0.92
C ASN A 154 15.72 -5.53 -1.61
N THR A 155 15.16 -6.61 -1.06
CA THR A 155 15.02 -7.87 -1.77
C THR A 155 13.94 -7.69 -2.82
N ALA A 156 14.24 -8.04 -4.07
CA ALA A 156 13.32 -7.83 -5.18
C ALA A 156 13.01 -9.15 -5.89
N VAL A 157 11.71 -9.39 -6.09
CA VAL A 157 11.15 -10.55 -6.76
C VAL A 157 10.12 -10.05 -7.76
N TRP A 158 10.19 -10.51 -9.00
CA TRP A 158 9.29 -10.07 -10.05
C TRP A 158 9.09 -11.17 -11.09
N ASP A 159 7.97 -11.09 -11.80
CA ASP A 159 7.70 -11.87 -13.01
C ASP A 159 7.14 -10.92 -14.08
N LEU A 160 7.95 -10.66 -15.11
CA LEU A 160 7.75 -9.56 -16.06
C LEU A 160 7.83 -9.97 -17.56
N PRO A 161 7.30 -11.13 -18.02
CA PRO A 161 7.29 -11.47 -19.45
C PRO A 161 6.71 -10.38 -20.34
N CYS A 162 5.64 -9.69 -19.92
CA CYS A 162 5.02 -8.64 -20.73
C CYS A 162 5.66 -7.25 -20.59
N TYR A 163 6.72 -7.11 -19.78
CA TYR A 163 7.41 -5.84 -19.54
C TYR A 163 8.93 -6.01 -19.72
N PRO A 164 9.40 -6.43 -20.92
CA PRO A 164 10.79 -6.81 -21.14
C PRO A 164 11.77 -5.65 -20.87
N HIS A 165 11.40 -4.43 -21.24
CA HIS A 165 12.23 -3.25 -21.00
C HIS A 165 12.41 -2.97 -19.50
N LEU A 166 11.32 -3.01 -18.72
CA LEU A 166 11.40 -2.86 -17.27
C LEU A 166 12.20 -3.98 -16.62
N ARG A 167 12.02 -5.23 -17.09
CA ARG A 167 12.80 -6.38 -16.62
C ARG A 167 14.31 -6.12 -16.81
N SER A 168 14.73 -5.67 -17.99
CA SER A 168 16.14 -5.34 -18.25
C SER A 168 16.67 -4.25 -17.30
N LEU A 169 15.90 -3.18 -17.08
CA LEU A 169 16.27 -2.10 -16.17
C LEU A 169 16.42 -2.60 -14.72
N LEU A 170 15.50 -3.45 -14.24
CA LEU A 170 15.56 -4.01 -12.89
C LEU A 170 16.73 -5.00 -12.73
N GLU A 171 17.05 -5.80 -13.75
CA GLU A 171 18.22 -6.69 -13.73
C GLU A 171 19.53 -5.91 -13.67
N GLU A 172 19.65 -4.82 -14.43
CA GLU A 172 20.80 -3.90 -14.36
C GLU A 172 20.95 -3.33 -12.95
N LYS A 173 19.85 -2.80 -12.38
CA LYS A 173 19.84 -2.21 -11.03
C LYS A 173 20.11 -3.23 -9.93
N LYS A 174 19.75 -4.50 -10.14
CA LYS A 174 20.08 -5.60 -9.22
C LYS A 174 21.57 -5.92 -9.22
N LYS A 175 22.24 -5.87 -10.38
CA LYS A 175 23.69 -6.09 -10.51
C LYS A 175 24.52 -4.99 -9.85
N GLU A 176 24.02 -3.77 -9.80
CA GLU A 176 24.67 -2.63 -9.12
C GLU A 176 24.73 -2.75 -7.58
N GLY A 177 24.18 -3.82 -6.98
CA GLY A 177 24.21 -4.14 -5.55
C GLY A 177 23.32 -3.25 -4.68
N SER A 178 23.39 -1.93 -4.87
CA SER A 178 22.57 -0.93 -4.16
C SER A 178 21.41 -0.38 -5.01
N GLY A 179 21.32 -0.73 -6.30
CA GLY A 179 20.37 -0.11 -7.23
C GLY A 179 18.90 -0.30 -6.83
N MET A 180 18.52 -1.42 -6.19
CA MET A 180 17.14 -1.62 -5.69
C MET A 180 16.76 -0.64 -4.58
N ARG A 181 17.73 -0.15 -3.80
CA ARG A 181 17.50 0.86 -2.76
C ARG A 181 17.10 2.20 -3.36
N GLU A 182 17.58 2.50 -4.57
CA GLU A 182 17.30 3.75 -5.29
C GLU A 182 15.91 3.77 -5.94
N VAL A 183 15.31 2.60 -6.16
CA VAL A 183 13.93 2.51 -6.66
C VAL A 183 12.97 3.01 -5.58
N GLN A 184 12.23 4.08 -5.88
CA GLN A 184 11.27 4.71 -4.98
C GLN A 184 9.86 4.18 -5.20
N ASN A 185 9.43 4.03 -6.46
CA ASN A 185 8.12 3.49 -6.82
C ASN A 185 8.17 2.80 -8.18
N VAL A 186 7.33 1.79 -8.37
CA VAL A 186 7.10 1.14 -9.67
C VAL A 186 5.61 1.04 -9.90
N THR A 187 5.16 1.40 -11.10
CA THR A 187 3.76 1.31 -11.49
C THR A 187 3.66 0.58 -12.81
N LEU A 188 2.89 -0.51 -12.83
CA LEU A 188 2.56 -1.26 -14.02
C LEU A 188 1.16 -0.86 -14.48
N HIS A 189 0.95 -0.75 -15.79
CA HIS A 189 -0.38 -0.53 -16.33
C HIS A 189 -1.13 -1.88 -16.39
N PRO A 190 -2.23 -2.08 -15.65
CA PRO A 190 -2.88 -3.40 -15.56
C PRO A 190 -3.60 -3.82 -16.86
N HIS A 191 -3.93 -2.86 -17.74
CA HIS A 191 -4.64 -3.13 -19.00
C HIS A 191 -3.80 -2.92 -20.27
N ARG A 192 -2.50 -2.62 -20.17
CA ARG A 192 -1.64 -2.36 -21.33
C ARG A 192 -0.26 -2.97 -21.11
N TYR A 193 0.06 -3.96 -21.93
CA TYR A 193 1.36 -4.63 -21.92
C TYR A 193 2.51 -3.64 -22.14
N ALA A 194 3.66 -3.92 -21.55
CA ALA A 194 4.87 -3.12 -21.59
C ALA A 194 4.75 -1.66 -21.09
N CYS A 195 3.58 -1.21 -20.64
CA CYS A 195 3.38 0.15 -20.13
C CYS A 195 3.71 0.24 -18.64
N PHE A 196 4.75 0.99 -18.30
CA PHE A 196 5.21 1.12 -16.91
C PHE A 196 5.78 2.51 -16.61
N LEU A 197 5.84 2.84 -15.32
CA LEU A 197 6.59 3.96 -14.76
C LEU A 197 7.53 3.45 -13.66
N LEU A 198 8.78 3.87 -13.69
CA LEU A 198 9.83 3.53 -12.74
C LEU A 198 10.40 4.84 -12.17
N HIS A 199 10.11 5.11 -10.90
CA HIS A 199 10.52 6.33 -10.21
C HIS A 199 11.66 6.02 -9.23
N PHE A 200 12.74 6.81 -9.32
CA PHE A 200 13.92 6.71 -8.46
C PHE A 200 13.97 7.82 -7.40
N LYS A 201 14.70 7.57 -6.31
CA LYS A 201 14.86 8.54 -5.20
C LYS A 201 15.48 9.86 -5.62
N ASN A 202 16.34 9.85 -6.63
CA ASN A 202 16.96 11.05 -7.21
C ASN A 202 15.99 11.90 -8.07
N GLY A 203 14.72 11.49 -8.19
CA GLY A 203 13.70 12.19 -8.97
C GLY A 203 13.71 11.83 -10.45
N LYS A 204 14.56 10.89 -10.89
CA LYS A 204 14.51 10.33 -12.24
C LYS A 204 13.22 9.49 -12.39
N LEU A 205 12.53 9.69 -13.49
CA LEU A 205 11.38 8.89 -13.91
C LEU A 205 11.70 8.25 -15.25
N GLU A 206 11.71 6.93 -15.29
CA GLU A 206 11.83 6.13 -16.51
C GLU A 206 10.46 5.54 -16.84
N PHE A 207 10.14 5.41 -18.12
CA PHE A 207 8.86 4.89 -18.55
C PHE A 207 8.96 4.19 -19.90
N GLY A 208 8.09 3.23 -20.16
CA GLY A 208 8.01 2.50 -21.42
C GLY A 208 6.56 2.33 -21.86
N ASN A 209 6.33 2.28 -23.18
CA ASN A 209 5.03 2.08 -23.85
C ASN A 209 3.83 2.87 -23.26
N VAL A 210 4.07 4.08 -22.74
CA VAL A 210 3.02 4.97 -22.25
C VAL A 210 2.16 5.41 -23.44
N PRO A 211 0.82 5.33 -23.36
CA PRO A 211 -0.06 5.81 -24.43
C PRO A 211 0.24 7.26 -24.83
N PRO A 212 0.22 7.63 -26.11
CA PRO A 212 0.59 8.98 -26.56
C PRO A 212 -0.15 10.12 -25.84
N HIS A 213 -1.44 9.93 -25.54
CA HIS A 213 -2.27 10.91 -24.83
C HIS A 213 -1.94 11.05 -23.32
N GLN A 214 -1.14 10.14 -22.75
CA GLN A 214 -0.68 10.19 -21.36
C GLN A 214 0.78 10.65 -21.24
N VAL A 215 1.54 10.65 -22.35
CA VAL A 215 2.95 11.07 -22.37
C VAL A 215 3.12 12.51 -21.91
N ALA A 216 2.22 13.41 -22.33
CA ALA A 216 2.24 14.81 -21.87
C ALA A 216 2.15 14.90 -20.33
N GLY A 217 1.30 14.08 -19.72
CA GLY A 217 1.14 14.07 -18.27
C GLY A 217 2.32 13.46 -17.51
N VAL A 218 2.98 12.45 -18.09
CA VAL A 218 4.25 11.93 -17.54
C VAL A 218 5.34 13.00 -17.61
N ASN A 219 5.45 13.68 -18.76
CA ASN A 219 6.44 14.74 -18.98
C ASN A 219 6.23 15.94 -18.03
N ALA A 220 4.98 16.30 -17.73
CA ALA A 220 4.64 17.36 -16.80
C ALA A 220 5.17 17.12 -15.37
N LEU A 221 5.45 15.86 -14.99
CA LEU A 221 5.98 15.52 -13.67
C LEU A 221 7.50 15.38 -13.59
N LEU A 222 8.22 15.38 -14.71
CA LEU A 222 9.67 15.19 -14.70
C LEU A 222 10.42 16.25 -13.88
N GLU A 223 10.12 17.54 -14.12
CA GLU A 223 10.75 18.64 -13.39
C GLU A 223 10.30 18.73 -11.92
N PRO A 224 8.99 18.66 -11.59
CA PRO A 224 8.51 18.59 -10.22
C PRO A 224 9.19 17.48 -9.39
N LEU A 225 9.31 16.26 -9.93
CA LEU A 225 9.94 15.14 -9.22
C LEU A 225 11.43 15.41 -8.94
N ARG A 226 12.16 15.95 -9.92
CA ARG A 226 13.57 16.34 -9.74
C ARG A 226 13.73 17.40 -8.66
N LYS A 227 12.85 18.41 -8.64
CA LYS A 227 12.85 19.46 -7.62
C LYS A 227 12.55 18.90 -6.23
N ASP A 228 11.48 18.11 -6.11
CA ASP A 228 11.05 17.50 -4.84
C ASP A 228 12.13 16.58 -4.25
N SER A 229 12.84 15.83 -5.09
CA SER A 229 13.95 14.98 -4.66
C SER A 229 15.16 15.78 -4.16
N LYS A 230 15.48 16.91 -4.79
CA LYS A 230 16.54 17.82 -4.31
C LYS A 230 16.18 18.43 -2.96
N GLU A 231 14.96 18.94 -2.82
CA GLU A 231 14.48 19.58 -1.60
C GLU A 231 14.49 18.62 -0.40
N LYS A 232 14.07 17.37 -0.61
CA LYS A 232 14.14 16.30 0.41
C LYS A 232 15.58 15.98 0.84
N GLY A 233 16.55 16.03 -0.09
CA GLY A 233 17.96 15.80 0.23
C GLY A 233 18.61 16.96 0.99
N THR A 234 18.18 18.20 0.74
CA THR A 234 18.75 19.41 1.34
C THR A 234 18.14 19.82 2.69
N ALA A 235 17.04 19.21 3.12
CA ALA A 235 16.35 19.54 4.38
C ALA A 235 16.53 18.50 5.51
N PRO A 236 17.74 18.01 5.84
CA PRO A 236 17.90 17.05 6.95
C PRO A 236 17.59 17.66 8.33
N TRP A 237 17.60 19.00 8.46
CA TRP A 237 17.38 19.67 9.74
C TRP A 237 15.91 19.79 10.17
N MET A 238 14.95 19.70 9.23
CA MET A 238 13.51 19.74 9.55
C MET A 238 12.90 18.37 9.83
N ALA A 239 13.49 17.28 9.32
CA ALA A 239 13.00 15.92 9.56
C ALA A 239 13.13 15.45 11.04
N ARG A 240 13.91 16.16 11.86
CA ARG A 240 14.12 15.80 13.28
C ARG A 240 12.98 16.23 14.21
N ARG A 241 12.05 17.08 13.74
CA ARG A 241 11.01 17.69 14.62
C ARG A 241 9.69 16.91 14.69
N GLU A 242 9.44 15.96 13.78
CA GLU A 242 8.28 15.06 13.88
C GLU A 242 8.57 13.79 14.71
N SER A 243 9.84 13.49 14.99
CA SER A 243 10.28 12.35 15.80
C SER A 243 10.49 12.65 17.30
N SER A 244 10.24 13.88 17.75
CA SER A 244 10.49 14.30 19.15
C SER A 244 9.24 14.42 20.02
N SER A 245 8.14 13.74 19.69
CA SER A 245 6.96 13.62 20.57
C SER A 245 6.94 12.34 21.42
N SER A 246 8.04 11.57 21.47
CA SER A 246 8.12 10.33 22.28
C SER A 246 9.24 10.29 23.32
N SER A 247 9.92 11.40 23.63
CA SER A 247 10.81 11.44 24.81
C SER A 247 9.99 11.76 26.06
N GLN A 248 9.61 10.67 26.74
CA GLN A 248 9.17 10.62 28.13
C GLN A 248 9.89 11.66 28.99
N VAL A 249 9.13 12.63 29.49
CA VAL A 249 9.43 13.23 30.80
C VAL A 249 8.72 12.34 31.81
N GLU A 250 9.48 11.46 32.47
CA GLU A 250 8.97 10.65 33.58
C GLU A 250 8.52 11.58 34.72
N ARG A 251 7.21 11.73 34.86
CA ARG A 251 6.59 12.14 36.12
C ARG A 251 6.20 10.88 36.89
N PRO A 252 6.52 10.78 38.19
CA PRO A 252 6.12 9.62 38.97
C PRO A 252 4.60 9.56 39.10
N GLN A 253 3.97 8.59 38.44
CA GLN A 253 2.54 8.32 38.54
C GLN A 253 2.25 7.53 39.82
N ARG A 254 1.39 8.11 40.67
CA ARG A 254 0.69 7.37 41.72
C ARG A 254 -0.26 6.34 41.05
N PRO A 255 -0.34 5.10 41.55
CA PRO A 255 -1.19 4.07 40.95
C PRO A 255 -2.67 4.44 41.10
N SER A 256 -3.42 4.32 39.99
CA SER A 256 -4.86 4.54 39.96
C SER A 256 -5.62 3.27 40.37
N LEU A 257 -6.74 3.45 41.08
CA LEU A 257 -7.62 2.38 41.58
C LEU A 257 -8.17 1.43 40.49
N LEU A 258 -8.01 1.77 39.20
CA LEU A 258 -8.38 0.90 38.08
C LEU A 258 -7.35 -0.21 37.80
N GLN A 259 -6.07 -0.04 38.15
CA GLN A 259 -5.05 -1.09 37.99
C GLN A 259 -5.24 -2.24 38.98
N GLN A 260 -5.84 -2.01 40.16
CA GLN A 260 -6.17 -3.07 41.11
C GLN A 260 -7.32 -3.97 40.63
N ARG A 261 -8.24 -3.46 39.79
CA ARG A 261 -9.32 -4.29 39.20
C ARG A 261 -8.85 -5.17 38.03
N ALA A 262 -7.71 -4.86 37.40
CA ALA A 262 -7.15 -5.67 36.32
C ALA A 262 -6.37 -6.90 36.81
N GLN A 263 -5.84 -6.88 38.04
CA GLN A 263 -5.17 -8.04 38.63
C GLN A 263 -6.16 -9.15 39.03
N LEU A 264 -7.37 -8.80 39.50
CA LEU A 264 -8.41 -9.77 39.87
C LEU A 264 -9.05 -10.51 38.68
N ARG A 265 -8.93 -10.00 37.45
CA ARG A 265 -9.40 -10.72 36.24
C ARG A 265 -8.38 -11.70 35.67
N ARG A 266 -7.11 -11.61 36.08
CA ARG A 266 -6.03 -12.47 35.56
C ARG A 266 -6.06 -13.88 36.18
N GLU A 267 -6.75 -14.06 37.30
CA GLU A 267 -6.84 -15.34 38.02
C GLU A 267 -8.03 -16.22 37.61
N TRP A 268 -8.99 -15.69 36.83
CA TRP A 268 -10.19 -16.46 36.40
C TRP A 268 -10.16 -16.94 34.94
N GLY A 269 -9.07 -16.69 34.20
CA GLY A 269 -8.92 -17.12 32.80
C GLY A 269 -8.19 -18.45 32.60
N GLU A 270 -7.53 -18.99 33.63
CA GLU A 270 -6.78 -20.26 33.55
C GLU A 270 -7.65 -21.47 33.89
N ARG A 271 -8.74 -21.66 33.13
CA ARG A 271 -9.39 -22.97 33.01
C ARG A 271 -9.76 -23.22 31.56
N THR A 272 -8.75 -23.53 30.75
CA THR A 272 -8.94 -24.24 29.47
C THR A 272 -9.17 -25.72 29.76
N SER A 273 -10.41 -26.18 29.61
CA SER A 273 -10.69 -27.61 29.51
C SER A 273 -10.36 -28.09 28.11
N GLU A 274 -9.30 -28.86 27.97
CA GLU A 274 -8.99 -29.63 26.76
C GLU A 274 -9.90 -30.86 26.71
N VAL A 275 -10.63 -31.04 25.60
CA VAL A 275 -11.34 -32.30 25.31
C VAL A 275 -10.61 -32.97 24.15
N GLU A 276 -9.92 -34.06 24.46
CA GLU A 276 -9.18 -34.89 23.50
C GLU A 276 -10.11 -36.01 22.99
N VAL A 277 -10.45 -36.01 21.70
CA VAL A 277 -11.16 -37.14 21.07
C VAL A 277 -10.18 -37.91 20.19
N ARG A 278 -9.80 -39.11 20.62
CA ARG A 278 -8.92 -40.01 19.86
C ARG A 278 -9.73 -40.85 18.86
N GLY A 279 -9.72 -40.46 17.59
CA GLY A 279 -10.05 -41.32 16.46
C GLY A 279 -8.78 -41.68 15.69
N LYS A 280 -8.61 -42.96 15.32
CA LYS A 280 -7.42 -43.46 14.60
C LYS A 280 -7.15 -42.63 13.33
N GLY A 281 -6.04 -41.88 13.33
CA GLY A 281 -5.34 -41.49 12.11
C GLY A 281 -5.26 -40.01 11.74
N VAL A 282 -5.93 -39.06 12.42
CA VAL A 282 -5.77 -37.62 12.13
C VAL A 282 -5.97 -36.79 13.40
N LYS A 283 -5.04 -35.88 13.72
CA LYS A 283 -5.15 -34.93 14.85
C LYS A 283 -5.69 -33.60 14.34
N LEU A 284 -6.90 -33.23 14.73
CA LEU A 284 -7.49 -31.92 14.44
C LEU A 284 -7.74 -31.18 15.77
N SER A 285 -7.19 -29.98 15.89
CA SER A 285 -7.44 -29.08 17.03
C SER A 285 -8.37 -27.95 16.58
N PHE A 286 -9.54 -27.85 17.21
CA PHE A 286 -10.48 -26.75 17.00
C PHE A 286 -10.53 -25.88 18.26
N SER A 287 -10.35 -24.57 18.10
CA SER A 287 -10.59 -23.58 19.15
C SER A 287 -11.90 -22.85 18.86
N LEU A 288 -12.90 -23.02 19.73
CA LEU A 288 -14.18 -22.32 19.63
C LEU A 288 -14.24 -21.26 20.74
N SER A 289 -14.37 -19.98 20.36
CA SER A 289 -14.64 -18.89 21.32
C SER A 289 -16.12 -18.51 21.22
N VAL A 290 -16.90 -18.81 22.25
CA VAL A 290 -18.30 -18.36 22.38
C VAL A 290 -18.32 -17.15 23.29
N SER A 291 -18.62 -15.97 22.74
CA SER A 291 -18.98 -14.79 23.54
C SER A 291 -20.50 -14.73 23.64
N LEU A 292 -21.04 -15.08 24.80
CA LEU A 292 -22.42 -14.75 25.17
C LEU A 292 -22.45 -13.32 25.70
N GLY A 293 -23.23 -12.48 25.02
CA GLY A 293 -23.51 -11.11 25.43
C GLY A 293 -24.49 -11.02 26.60
N GLY A 294 -24.34 -9.93 27.35
CA GLY A 294 -25.18 -9.46 28.46
C GLY A 294 -24.58 -8.17 28.98
#